data_AF-A0A2V2ZZS2-F1
#
_entry.id   AF-A0A2V2ZZS2-F1
#
_cell.length_a   1.000
_cell.length_b   1.000
_cell.length_c   1.000
_cell.angle_alpha   90.00
_cell.angle_beta   90.00
_cell.angle_gamma   90.00
#
_symmetry.space_group_name_H-M   'P 1'
#
loop_
_entity.id
_entity.type
_entity.pdbx_description
1 polymer ?
#
loop_
_entity_poly.entity_id
_entity_poly.type
_entity_poly.pdbx_seq_one_letter_code
_entity_poly.pdbx_strand_id
1 'polypeptide(L)'
;MKKKLKYFGIIFLIASFCTVFLFIYKLDDVKIDKRIKAEVIQELKTKKYLSFSHFGKKQVSTDLSLVENDTDTVYWQCNIREWEKLKSIQEINFHIGDGYSGTNINIIRLSTKYKVFIKDYNDDHHVPQKKYCIENPNLILDKKNYIKGDSIYGKIDFTIKEEIDRESSVYHVRGHFKSKIN
;
A
#
# COMPACT_ATOMS: atom_id res chain seq x y z
N MET A 1 35.23 35.70 -3.61
CA MET A 1 34.17 34.87 -2.98
C MET A 1 32.97 34.56 -3.89
N LYS A 2 32.45 35.51 -4.69
CA LYS A 2 31.24 35.31 -5.52
C LYS A 2 31.30 34.11 -6.49
N LYS A 3 32.46 33.85 -7.12
CA LYS A 3 32.63 32.71 -8.04
C LYS A 3 32.56 31.35 -7.31
N LYS A 4 33.25 31.20 -6.17
CA LYS A 4 33.23 29.97 -5.35
C LYS A 4 31.82 29.66 -4.82
N LEU A 5 31.08 30.68 -4.37
CA LEU A 5 29.68 30.54 -3.93
C LEU A 5 28.76 30.11 -5.08
N LYS A 6 28.97 30.64 -6.29
CA LYS A 6 28.22 30.25 -7.50
C LYS A 6 28.44 28.78 -7.86
N TYR A 7 29.69 28.30 -7.83
CA TYR A 7 29.98 26.87 -8.09
C TYR A 7 29.39 25.96 -7.01
N PHE A 8 29.45 26.35 -5.74
CA PHE A 8 28.83 25.59 -4.66
C PHE A 8 27.30 25.46 -4.83
N GLY A 9 26.62 26.55 -5.19
CA GLY A 9 25.17 26.52 -5.46
C GLY A 9 24.79 25.62 -6.64
N ILE A 10 25.61 25.60 -7.70
CA ILE A 10 25.38 24.71 -8.86
C ILE A 10 25.57 23.24 -8.46
N ILE A 11 26.63 22.92 -7.70
CA ILE A 11 26.87 21.55 -7.22
C ILE A 11 25.71 21.08 -6.34
N PHE A 12 25.22 21.94 -5.44
CA PHE A 12 24.09 21.62 -4.58
C PHE A 12 22.80 21.38 -5.37
N LEU A 13 22.51 22.20 -6.39
CA LEU A 13 21.37 21.99 -7.29
C LEU A 13 21.47 20.67 -8.06
N ILE A 14 22.64 20.34 -8.60
CA ILE A 14 22.86 19.07 -9.30
C ILE A 14 22.67 17.90 -8.34
N ALA A 15 23.25 17.96 -7.14
CA ALA A 15 23.10 16.91 -6.13
C ALA A 15 21.63 16.72 -5.73
N SER A 16 20.89 17.81 -5.53
CA SER A 16 19.45 17.78 -5.24
C SER A 16 18.63 17.21 -6.41
N PHE A 17 19.00 17.54 -7.65
CA PHE A 17 18.30 17.00 -8.82
C PHE A 17 18.56 15.50 -8.95
N CYS A 18 19.80 15.05 -8.75
CA CYS A 18 20.17 13.63 -8.77
C CYS A 18 19.43 12.83 -7.68
N THR A 19 19.30 13.35 -6.46
CA THR A 19 18.59 12.65 -5.38
C THR A 19 17.09 12.52 -5.68
N VAL A 20 16.44 13.58 -6.17
CA VAL A 20 15.03 13.52 -6.58
C VAL A 20 14.84 12.56 -7.76
N PHE A 21 15.73 12.60 -8.75
CA PHE A 21 15.68 11.69 -9.90
C PHE A 21 15.81 10.22 -9.47
N LEU A 22 16.77 9.90 -8.61
CA LEU A 22 16.95 8.55 -8.07
C LEU A 22 15.74 8.09 -7.26
N PHE A 23 15.09 8.99 -6.52
CA PHE A 23 13.87 8.68 -5.80
C PHE A 23 12.72 8.31 -6.74
N ILE A 24 12.50 9.10 -7.80
CA ILE A 24 11.45 8.84 -8.79
C ILE A 24 11.73 7.57 -9.59
N TYR A 25 13.00 7.31 -9.93
CA TYR A 25 13.42 6.11 -10.67
C TYR A 25 13.14 4.82 -9.90
N LYS A 26 13.17 4.85 -8.56
CA LYS A 26 12.84 3.71 -7.70
C LYS A 26 11.32 3.46 -7.54
N LEU A 27 10.47 4.23 -8.21
CA LEU A 27 9.03 4.03 -8.19
C LEU A 27 8.59 3.06 -9.29
N ASP A 28 7.70 2.16 -8.93
CA ASP A 28 7.11 1.16 -9.82
C ASP A 28 5.98 1.77 -10.65
N ASP A 29 5.72 1.19 -11.83
CA ASP A 29 4.63 1.60 -12.72
C ASP A 29 3.33 0.87 -12.43
N VAL A 30 2.26 1.63 -12.20
CA VAL A 30 0.89 1.11 -12.07
C VAL A 30 0.46 0.51 -13.40
N LYS A 31 0.07 -0.77 -13.39
CA LYS A 31 -0.53 -1.42 -14.56
C LYS A 31 -2.02 -1.12 -14.60
N ILE A 32 -2.56 -0.89 -15.79
CA ILE A 32 -3.98 -0.62 -15.99
C ILE A 32 -4.60 -1.77 -16.78
N ASP A 33 -5.60 -2.45 -16.19
CA ASP A 33 -6.42 -3.44 -16.89
C ASP A 33 -7.89 -3.25 -16.52
N LYS A 34 -8.70 -2.82 -17.49
CA LYS A 34 -10.14 -2.56 -17.29
C LYS A 34 -10.93 -3.82 -16.90
N ARG A 35 -10.44 -5.02 -17.24
CA ARG A 35 -11.11 -6.30 -16.97
C ARG A 35 -11.04 -6.67 -15.49
N ILE A 36 -10.05 -6.13 -14.77
CA ILE A 36 -9.83 -6.42 -13.35
C ILE A 36 -11.06 -6.10 -12.48
N LYS A 37 -11.90 -5.14 -12.90
CA LYS A 37 -13.13 -4.80 -12.18
C LYS A 37 -14.07 -6.00 -12.05
N ALA A 38 -14.26 -6.77 -13.12
CA ALA A 38 -15.14 -7.94 -13.08
C ALA A 38 -14.54 -9.05 -12.21
N GLU A 39 -13.23 -9.29 -12.34
CA GLU A 39 -12.46 -10.27 -11.54
C GLU A 39 -12.53 -9.94 -10.04
N VAL A 40 -12.27 -8.69 -9.66
CA VAL A 40 -12.36 -8.20 -8.28
C VAL A 40 -13.78 -8.38 -7.73
N ILE A 41 -14.82 -8.03 -8.50
CA ILE A 41 -16.20 -8.21 -8.05
C ILE A 41 -16.51 -9.70 -7.83
N GLN A 42 -16.03 -10.59 -8.69
CA GLN A 42 -16.26 -12.02 -8.57
C GLN A 42 -15.54 -12.61 -7.35
N GLU A 43 -14.27 -12.27 -7.16
CA GLU A 43 -13.47 -12.70 -6.01
C GLU A 43 -14.09 -12.26 -4.68
N LEU A 44 -14.48 -10.98 -4.58
CA LEU A 44 -14.97 -10.42 -3.31
C LEU A 44 -16.37 -10.88 -2.92
N LYS A 45 -17.15 -11.50 -3.84
CA LYS A 45 -18.49 -12.03 -3.52
C LYS A 45 -18.44 -13.15 -2.48
N THR A 46 -17.41 -13.99 -2.52
CA THR A 46 -17.27 -15.14 -1.62
C THR A 46 -16.65 -14.74 -0.29
N LYS A 47 -15.78 -13.72 -0.28
CA LYS A 47 -15.06 -13.29 0.91
C LYS A 47 -15.94 -12.56 1.93
N LYS A 48 -15.63 -12.77 3.21
CA LYS A 48 -16.27 -12.19 4.38
C LYS A 48 -15.24 -11.62 5.34
N TYR A 49 -15.48 -10.43 5.86
CA TYR A 49 -14.68 -9.86 6.95
C TYR A 49 -15.21 -10.32 8.30
N LEU A 50 -14.32 -10.70 9.22
CA LEU A 50 -14.70 -10.99 10.61
C LEU A 50 -14.73 -9.70 11.41
N SER A 51 -15.93 -9.13 11.57
CA SER A 51 -16.13 -7.95 12.41
C SER A 51 -16.21 -8.36 13.88
N PHE A 52 -15.39 -7.69 14.69
CA PHE A 52 -15.49 -7.72 16.15
C PHE A 52 -16.36 -6.54 16.57
N SER A 53 -17.59 -6.84 17.00
CA SER A 53 -18.53 -5.85 17.53
C SER A 53 -18.81 -6.13 19.01
N HIS A 54 -19.36 -5.15 19.74
CA HIS A 54 -19.75 -5.32 21.14
C HIS A 54 -20.72 -6.50 21.38
N PHE A 55 -21.41 -6.98 20.32
CA PHE A 55 -22.34 -8.10 20.35
C PHE A 55 -21.73 -9.45 19.88
N GLY A 56 -20.40 -9.52 19.76
CA GLY A 56 -19.68 -10.73 19.34
C GLY A 56 -19.15 -10.68 17.91
N LYS A 57 -18.63 -11.83 17.46
CA LYS A 57 -18.04 -12.02 16.13
C LYS A 57 -19.14 -12.16 15.08
N LYS A 58 -19.14 -11.30 14.06
CA LYS A 58 -20.06 -11.38 12.92
C LYS A 58 -19.29 -11.35 11.61
N GLN A 59 -19.57 -12.30 10.72
CA GLN A 59 -19.08 -12.24 9.35
C GLN A 59 -19.92 -11.26 8.53
N VAL A 60 -19.25 -10.32 7.86
CA VAL A 60 -19.88 -9.31 6.99
C VAL A 60 -19.21 -9.31 5.63
N SER A 61 -19.83 -8.73 4.60
CA SER A 61 -19.17 -8.58 3.29
C SER A 61 -17.89 -7.74 3.42
N THR A 62 -16.88 -8.07 2.63
CA THR A 62 -15.61 -7.34 2.58
C THR A 62 -15.35 -6.79 1.19
N ASP A 63 -14.70 -5.64 1.11
CA ASP A 63 -14.18 -5.11 -0.14
C ASP A 63 -12.67 -5.46 -0.34
N LEU A 64 -12.15 -6.43 0.43
CA LEU A 64 -10.75 -6.86 0.39
C LEU A 64 -10.63 -8.38 0.48
N SER A 65 -9.75 -8.94 -0.35
CA SER A 65 -9.16 -10.27 -0.25
C SER A 65 -7.65 -10.08 -0.21
N LEU A 66 -6.97 -10.56 0.83
CA LEU A 66 -5.53 -10.41 0.99
C LEU A 66 -4.94 -11.67 1.60
N VAL A 67 -3.86 -12.16 1.01
CA VAL A 67 -3.22 -13.45 1.31
C VAL A 67 -4.12 -14.60 0.89
N GLU A 68 -3.61 -15.53 0.09
CA GLU A 68 -4.35 -16.73 -0.30
C GLU A 68 -4.61 -17.57 0.96
N ASN A 69 -5.85 -17.56 1.43
CA ASN A 69 -6.31 -18.39 2.53
C ASN A 69 -7.44 -19.28 2.02
N ASP A 70 -7.41 -20.56 2.43
CA ASP A 70 -8.47 -21.54 2.12
C ASP A 70 -9.82 -21.16 2.75
N THR A 71 -9.82 -20.21 3.69
CA THR A 71 -11.03 -19.70 4.31
C THR A 71 -11.49 -18.41 3.64
N ASP A 72 -12.81 -18.22 3.61
CA ASP A 72 -13.39 -16.97 3.13
C ASP A 72 -13.29 -15.80 4.13
N THR A 73 -12.66 -16.02 5.29
CA THR A 73 -12.56 -15.01 6.34
C THR A 73 -11.33 -14.12 6.13
N VAL A 74 -11.57 -12.82 6.06
CA VAL A 74 -10.56 -11.77 5.90
C VAL A 74 -10.44 -10.97 7.20
N TYR A 75 -9.21 -10.70 7.61
CA TYR A 75 -8.88 -9.95 8.84
C TYR A 75 -8.36 -8.54 8.55
N TRP A 76 -7.96 -8.30 7.30
CA TRP A 76 -7.46 -7.02 6.84
C TRP A 76 -8.62 -6.09 6.47
N GLN A 77 -8.37 -4.79 6.60
CA GLN A 77 -9.24 -3.73 6.11
C GLN A 77 -8.50 -2.93 5.03
N CYS A 78 -9.23 -2.32 4.10
CA CYS A 78 -8.66 -1.45 3.07
C CYS A 78 -9.28 -0.04 3.17
N ASN A 79 -8.43 0.99 3.20
CA ASN A 79 -8.85 2.38 3.11
C ASN A 79 -8.10 3.06 1.98
N ILE A 80 -8.80 3.85 1.17
CA ILE A 80 -8.19 4.69 0.14
C ILE A 80 -8.51 6.15 0.43
N ARG A 81 -7.46 6.96 0.48
CA ARG A 81 -7.57 8.41 0.70
C ARG A 81 -6.81 9.16 -0.38
N GLU A 82 -7.37 10.28 -0.79
CA GLU A 82 -6.70 11.24 -1.65
C GLU A 82 -6.17 12.39 -0.79
N TRP A 83 -4.94 12.84 -1.05
CA TRP A 83 -4.39 13.98 -0.33
C TRP A 83 -5.09 15.27 -0.77
N GLU A 84 -5.78 15.94 0.16
CA GLU A 84 -6.63 17.10 -0.15
C GLU A 84 -5.91 18.22 -0.93
N LYS A 85 -4.65 18.48 -0.57
CA LYS A 85 -3.83 19.52 -1.22
C LYS A 85 -3.17 19.07 -2.52
N LEU A 86 -2.99 17.76 -2.69
CA LEU A 86 -2.29 17.15 -3.82
C LEU A 86 -3.09 15.96 -4.33
N LYS A 87 -4.16 16.25 -5.09
CA LYS A 87 -5.09 15.24 -5.63
C LYS A 87 -4.43 14.19 -6.54
N SER A 88 -3.19 14.40 -6.94
CA SER A 88 -2.39 13.42 -7.67
C SER A 88 -1.78 12.33 -6.79
N ILE A 89 -1.84 12.49 -5.45
CA ILE A 89 -1.32 11.55 -4.46
C ILE A 89 -2.49 10.80 -3.82
N GLN A 90 -2.46 9.49 -3.99
CA GLN A 90 -3.43 8.58 -3.39
C GLN A 90 -2.70 7.63 -2.46
N GLU A 91 -3.27 7.40 -1.29
CA GLU A 91 -2.78 6.45 -0.31
C GLU A 91 -3.79 5.30 -0.21
N ILE A 92 -3.32 4.10 -0.53
CA ILE A 92 -4.07 2.85 -0.33
C ILE A 92 -3.42 2.15 0.85
N ASN A 93 -4.16 2.02 1.94
CA ASN A 93 -3.69 1.41 3.17
C ASN A 93 -4.47 0.10 3.40
N PHE A 94 -3.73 -0.99 3.56
CA PHE A 94 -4.24 -2.25 4.07
C PHE A 94 -3.78 -2.40 5.52
N HIS A 95 -4.74 -2.54 6.42
CA HIS A 95 -4.50 -2.50 7.86
C HIS A 95 -5.01 -3.80 8.51
N ILE A 96 -4.22 -4.32 9.44
CA ILE A 96 -4.65 -5.33 10.41
C ILE A 96 -4.12 -4.95 11.79
N GLY A 97 -4.94 -5.07 12.82
CA GLY A 97 -4.56 -4.76 14.19
C GLY A 97 -5.77 -4.61 15.11
N ASP A 98 -5.47 -4.39 16.39
CA ASP A 98 -6.46 -4.28 17.48
C ASP A 98 -6.62 -2.86 18.02
N GLY A 99 -5.82 -1.92 17.53
CA GLY A 99 -5.77 -0.53 17.96
C GLY A 99 -4.56 -0.19 18.84
N TYR A 100 -3.92 -1.19 19.46
CA TYR A 100 -2.70 -1.04 20.25
C TYR A 100 -1.46 -1.55 19.50
N SER A 101 -1.65 -2.57 18.67
CA SER A 101 -0.63 -3.12 17.79
C SER A 101 -1.21 -3.54 16.44
N GLY A 102 -0.36 -3.52 15.42
CA GLY A 102 -0.78 -3.94 14.09
C GLY A 102 0.22 -3.62 12.99
N THR A 103 -0.17 -3.98 11.78
CA THR A 103 0.65 -3.85 10.57
C THR A 103 -0.15 -3.14 9.49
N ASN A 104 0.51 -2.19 8.83
CA ASN A 104 -0.01 -1.48 7.68
C ASN A 104 0.83 -1.78 6.44
N ILE A 105 0.20 -2.25 5.38
CA ILE A 105 0.77 -2.25 4.03
C ILE A 105 0.26 -0.99 3.34
N ASN A 106 1.16 -0.07 3.05
CA ASN A 106 0.84 1.21 2.46
C ASN A 106 1.31 1.26 1.01
N ILE A 107 0.45 1.76 0.13
CA ILE A 107 0.79 2.08 -1.24
C ILE A 107 0.57 3.58 -1.42
N ILE A 108 1.65 4.32 -1.64
CA ILE A 108 1.57 5.70 -2.09
C ILE A 108 1.66 5.70 -3.60
N ARG A 109 0.61 6.22 -4.24
CA ARG A 109 0.48 6.33 -5.67
C ARG A 109 0.57 7.79 -6.11
N LEU A 110 1.41 8.03 -7.12
CA LEU A 110 1.64 9.29 -7.79
C LEU A 110 1.27 9.14 -9.27
N SER A 111 0.00 9.35 -9.62
CA SER A 111 -0.51 9.15 -10.99
C SER A 111 -0.25 7.74 -11.55
N THR A 112 0.79 7.55 -12.37
CA THR A 112 1.19 6.25 -12.95
C THR A 112 2.26 5.53 -12.17
N LYS A 113 2.88 6.19 -11.19
CA LYS A 113 3.94 5.60 -10.37
C LYS A 113 3.43 5.28 -8.98
N TYR A 114 4.03 4.32 -8.30
CA TYR A 114 3.71 4.03 -6.91
C TYR A 114 4.91 3.47 -6.16
N LYS A 115 4.75 3.40 -4.83
CA LYS A 115 5.66 2.70 -3.93
C LYS A 115 4.85 1.98 -2.87
N VAL A 116 5.25 0.75 -2.57
CA VAL A 116 4.72 -0.01 -1.44
C VAL A 116 5.71 0.10 -0.27
N PHE A 117 5.21 0.19 0.96
CA PHE A 117 6.02 0.06 2.17
C PHE A 117 5.16 -0.47 3.31
N ILE A 118 5.80 -1.11 4.29
CA ILE A 118 5.14 -1.66 5.46
C ILE A 118 5.51 -0.82 6.67
N LYS A 119 4.52 -0.58 7.54
CA LYS A 119 4.70 0.10 8.81
C LYS A 119 3.92 -0.62 9.89
N ASP A 120 4.65 -1.11 10.88
CA ASP A 120 4.04 -1.58 12.12
C ASP A 120 3.83 -0.44 13.09
N TYR A 121 2.86 -0.64 13.97
CA TYR A 121 2.68 0.17 15.17
C TYR A 121 2.52 -0.77 16.36
N ASN A 122 3.07 -0.35 17.49
CA ASN A 122 2.94 -1.03 18.75
C ASN A 122 3.13 0.00 19.87
N ASP A 123 2.21 0.01 20.82
CA ASP A 123 2.30 0.87 22.00
C ASP A 123 3.43 0.43 22.96
N ASP A 124 3.85 -0.85 22.91
CA ASP A 124 5.04 -1.30 23.64
C ASP A 124 6.33 -1.04 22.83
N HIS A 125 7.10 -0.06 23.29
CA HIS A 125 8.37 0.33 22.69
C HIS A 125 9.52 -0.68 22.89
N HIS A 126 9.33 -1.73 23.69
CA HIS A 126 10.34 -2.76 23.90
C HIS A 126 10.29 -3.87 22.83
N VAL A 127 9.26 -3.89 21.99
CA VAL A 127 9.14 -4.89 20.92
C VAL A 127 10.17 -4.59 19.83
N PRO A 128 11.00 -5.59 19.41
CA PRO A 128 11.98 -5.40 18.35
C PRO A 128 11.34 -4.87 17.07
N GLN A 129 11.95 -3.84 16.49
CA GLN A 129 11.48 -3.29 15.23
C GLN A 129 11.82 -4.25 14.09
N LYS A 130 10.78 -4.62 13.35
CA LYS A 130 10.89 -5.42 12.14
C LYS A 130 11.37 -4.56 10.99
N LYS A 131 12.24 -5.12 10.15
CA LYS A 131 12.62 -4.51 8.86
C LYS A 131 11.93 -5.24 7.74
N TYR A 132 11.43 -4.48 6.77
CA TYR A 132 10.72 -5.02 5.63
C TYR A 132 11.41 -4.63 4.32
N CYS A 133 11.61 -5.62 3.46
CA CYS A 133 11.93 -5.43 2.06
C CYS A 133 10.75 -5.94 1.21
N ILE A 134 10.32 -5.15 0.24
CA ILE A 134 9.26 -5.52 -0.68
C ILE A 134 9.88 -5.80 -2.03
N GLU A 135 9.63 -6.99 -2.55
CA GLU A 135 10.17 -7.46 -3.81
C GLU A 135 9.07 -7.66 -4.84
N ASN A 136 9.39 -7.28 -6.08
CA ASN A 136 8.50 -7.39 -7.24
C ASN A 136 7.10 -6.82 -7.00
N PRO A 137 6.97 -5.60 -6.44
CA PRO A 137 5.67 -4.99 -6.23
C PRO A 137 4.91 -4.87 -7.56
N ASN A 138 3.69 -5.42 -7.61
CA ASN A 138 2.82 -5.32 -8.77
C ASN A 138 1.43 -4.83 -8.36
N LEU A 139 1.08 -3.62 -8.81
CA LEU A 139 -0.24 -3.00 -8.63
C LEU A 139 -0.95 -2.88 -9.97
N ILE A 140 -2.12 -3.49 -10.06
CA ILE A 140 -3.02 -3.40 -11.21
C ILE A 140 -4.28 -2.66 -10.78
N LEU A 141 -4.68 -1.63 -11.53
CA LEU A 141 -5.89 -0.85 -11.30
C LEU A 141 -6.81 -0.86 -12.52
N ASP A 142 -8.11 -0.65 -12.29
CA ASP A 142 -9.12 -0.65 -13.36
C ASP A 142 -9.04 0.58 -14.30
N LYS A 143 -8.51 1.71 -13.80
CA LYS A 143 -8.30 2.92 -14.60
C LYS A 143 -7.17 3.80 -14.08
N LYS A 144 -6.70 4.69 -14.96
CA LYS A 144 -5.54 5.56 -14.69
C LYS A 144 -5.86 6.74 -13.77
N ASN A 145 -7.01 7.37 -13.91
CA ASN A 145 -7.34 8.57 -13.14
C ASN A 145 -8.62 8.32 -12.37
N TYR A 146 -8.66 8.84 -11.15
CA TYR A 146 -9.83 8.80 -10.32
C TYR A 146 -10.10 10.17 -9.72
N ILE A 147 -11.36 10.42 -9.42
CA ILE A 147 -11.81 11.59 -8.69
C ILE A 147 -12.52 11.15 -7.40
N LYS A 148 -12.64 12.06 -6.44
CA LYS A 148 -13.42 11.84 -5.22
C LYS A 148 -14.80 11.26 -5.54
N GLY A 149 -15.16 10.18 -4.85
CA GLY A 149 -16.39 9.43 -5.05
C GLY A 149 -16.30 8.29 -6.07
N ASP A 150 -15.24 8.20 -6.87
CA ASP A 150 -15.04 7.03 -7.74
C ASP A 150 -14.80 5.76 -6.93
N SER A 151 -15.27 4.63 -7.47
CA SER A 151 -14.82 3.31 -7.03
C SER A 151 -13.50 2.95 -7.71
N ILE A 152 -12.55 2.50 -6.91
CA ILE A 152 -11.30 1.88 -7.36
C ILE A 152 -11.46 0.37 -7.24
N TYR A 153 -11.05 -0.35 -8.28
CA TYR A 153 -10.87 -1.80 -8.26
C TYR A 153 -9.42 -2.11 -8.55
N GLY A 154 -8.79 -2.95 -7.74
CA GLY A 154 -7.39 -3.26 -7.92
C GLY A 154 -6.99 -4.64 -7.46
N LYS A 155 -5.79 -5.02 -7.90
CA LYS A 155 -5.11 -6.25 -7.54
C LYS A 155 -3.68 -5.93 -7.16
N ILE A 156 -3.20 -6.58 -6.11
CA ILE A 156 -1.82 -6.52 -5.66
C ILE A 156 -1.20 -7.92 -5.67
N ASP A 157 0.08 -7.98 -6.00
CA ASP A 157 0.90 -9.18 -5.96
C ASP A 157 2.35 -8.76 -5.66
N PHE A 158 2.92 -9.22 -4.56
CA PHE A 158 4.30 -8.94 -4.16
C PHE A 158 4.82 -9.88 -3.09
N THR A 159 6.14 -9.88 -2.89
CA THR A 159 6.81 -10.65 -1.84
C THR A 159 7.31 -9.71 -0.75
N ILE A 160 7.10 -10.08 0.51
CA ILE A 160 7.65 -9.40 1.69
C ILE A 160 8.77 -10.26 2.25
N LYS A 161 9.95 -9.67 2.43
CA LYS A 161 10.99 -10.20 3.31
C LYS A 161 10.96 -9.42 4.61
N GLU A 162 10.68 -10.12 5.70
CA GLU A 162 10.67 -9.59 7.06
C GLU A 162 11.95 -10.05 7.76
N GLU A 163 12.65 -9.12 8.40
CA GLU A 163 13.83 -9.41 9.22
C GLU A 163 13.60 -8.89 10.63
N ILE A 164 13.84 -9.76 11.61
CA ILE A 164 13.76 -9.46 13.04
C ILE A 164 15.03 -10.04 13.67
N ASP A 165 15.85 -9.18 14.24
CA ASP A 165 17.17 -9.53 14.77
C ASP A 165 18.05 -10.29 13.75
N ARG A 166 18.11 -11.63 13.86
CA ARG A 166 18.89 -12.51 12.96
C ARG A 166 18.02 -13.51 12.19
N GLU A 167 16.71 -13.41 12.33
CA GLU A 167 15.76 -14.29 11.66
C GLU A 167 15.12 -13.56 10.47
N SER A 168 14.91 -14.30 9.38
CA SER A 168 14.29 -13.78 8.17
C SER A 168 13.13 -14.68 7.74
N SER A 169 11.99 -14.05 7.45
CA SER A 169 10.80 -14.73 6.94
C SER A 169 10.38 -14.14 5.60
N VAL A 170 9.81 -14.98 4.73
CA VAL A 170 9.35 -14.57 3.40
C VAL A 170 7.87 -14.86 3.27
N TYR A 171 7.09 -13.85 2.89
CA TYR A 171 5.65 -13.94 2.71
C TYR A 171 5.27 -13.51 1.30
N HIS A 172 4.35 -14.24 0.67
CA HIS A 172 3.76 -13.85 -0.60
C HIS A 172 2.39 -13.23 -0.36
N VAL A 173 2.21 -12.00 -0.82
CA VAL A 173 0.97 -11.25 -0.66
C VAL A 173 0.35 -11.06 -2.03
N ARG A 174 -0.78 -11.73 -2.24
CA ARG A 174 -1.67 -11.52 -3.37
C ARG A 174 -3.05 -11.14 -2.86
N GLY A 175 -3.73 -10.25 -3.57
CA GLY A 175 -5.05 -9.82 -3.15
C GLY A 175 -5.80 -9.00 -4.18
N HIS A 176 -7.12 -8.96 -4.00
CA HIS A 176 -8.04 -8.10 -4.74
C HIS A 176 -8.70 -7.13 -3.77
N PHE A 177 -8.89 -5.90 -4.20
CA PHE A 177 -9.53 -4.89 -3.37
C PHE A 177 -10.44 -3.99 -4.19
N LYS A 178 -11.44 -3.47 -3.49
CA LYS A 178 -12.35 -2.44 -3.96
C LYS A 178 -12.42 -1.38 -2.86
N SER A 179 -12.51 -0.13 -3.25
CA SER A 179 -12.84 0.94 -2.31
C SER A 179 -13.44 2.12 -3.05
N LYS A 180 -13.88 3.12 -2.30
CA LYS A 180 -14.35 4.40 -2.82
C LYS A 180 -13.39 5.48 -2.36
N ILE A 181 -13.04 6.41 -3.24
CA ILE A 181 -12.22 7.55 -2.84
C ILE A 181 -13.07 8.48 -1.97
N ASN A 182 -12.61 8.68 -0.75
CA ASN A 182 -13.21 9.58 0.23
C ASN A 182 -12.71 11.02 0.08
#